data_AF-A0A3A5WDC5-F1
#
_entry.id   AF-A0A3A5WDC5-F1
#
_cell.length_a   1.000
_cell.length_b   1.000
_cell.length_c   1.000
_cell.angle_alpha   90.00
_cell.angle_beta   90.00
_cell.angle_gamma   90.00
#
_symmetry.space_group_name_H-M   'P 1'
#
loop_
_entity.id
_entity.type
_entity.pdbx_description
1 polymer ?
#
loop_
_entity_poly.entity_id
_entity_poly.type
_entity_poly.pdbx_seq_one_letter_code
_entity_poly.pdbx_strand_id
1 'polypeptide(L)'
;MDHQHLTRPVCLEERSKRIIRLLGKSHVLEIIWHLVNADQPLRFNELRRHVDVTATTLSRRLEEMSVLGLISRTVFPEVPARVEYELTERGQ
;
A
#
# COMPACT_ATOMS: atom_id res chain seq x y z
N MET A 1 21.77 -23.99 37.01
CA MET A 1 20.35 -24.15 36.60
C MET A 1 19.95 -22.82 36.01
N ASP A 2 20.33 -22.65 34.74
CA ASP A 2 20.38 -21.36 34.07
C ASP A 2 19.00 -20.94 33.57
N HIS A 3 18.49 -19.89 34.19
CA HIS A 3 17.42 -19.08 33.63
C HIS A 3 18.00 -18.21 32.51
N GLN A 4 18.08 -18.74 31.29
CA GLN A 4 18.30 -17.93 30.10
C GLN A 4 16.97 -17.71 29.38
N HIS A 5 16.39 -16.53 29.64
CA HIS A 5 15.38 -15.89 28.81
C HIS A 5 15.88 -15.85 27.36
N LEU A 6 15.40 -16.76 26.52
CA LEU A 6 15.63 -16.70 25.09
C LEU A 6 14.69 -15.61 24.51
N THR A 7 15.20 -14.39 24.44
CA THR A 7 14.61 -13.27 23.69
C THR A 7 14.41 -13.75 22.25
N ARG A 8 13.16 -14.06 21.88
CA ARG A 8 12.81 -14.40 20.50
C ARG A 8 13.26 -13.24 19.60
N PRO A 9 14.11 -13.47 18.59
CA PRO A 9 14.31 -12.43 17.58
C PRO A 9 12.93 -12.12 17.00
N VAL A 10 12.58 -10.84 16.89
CA VAL A 10 11.37 -10.39 16.16
C VAL A 10 11.62 -10.72 14.69
N CYS A 11 11.37 -11.98 14.36
CA CYS A 11 11.74 -12.62 13.11
C CYS A 11 10.65 -12.34 12.07
N LEU A 12 11.03 -12.36 10.80
CA LEU A 12 10.30 -12.08 9.55
C LEU A 12 8.76 -12.27 9.53
N GLU A 13 8.24 -13.19 10.34
CA GLU A 13 6.83 -13.56 10.51
C GLU A 13 5.89 -12.37 10.76
N GLU A 14 6.29 -11.40 11.59
CA GLU A 14 5.46 -10.23 11.90
C GLU A 14 5.33 -9.26 10.73
N ARG A 15 6.32 -9.22 9.82
CA ARG A 15 6.27 -8.35 8.63
C ARG A 15 5.31 -8.93 7.60
N SER A 16 5.40 -10.23 7.32
CA SER A 16 4.53 -10.93 6.36
C SER A 16 3.07 -10.92 6.81
N LYS A 17 2.80 -11.14 8.11
CA LYS A 17 1.44 -11.05 8.66
C LYS A 17 0.77 -9.71 8.40
N ARG A 18 1.51 -8.59 8.47
CA ARG A 18 0.94 -7.25 8.18
C ARG A 18 0.50 -7.10 6.74
N ILE A 19 1.31 -7.59 5.79
CA ILE A 19 0.99 -7.55 4.36
C ILE A 19 -0.24 -8.42 4.09
N ILE A 20 -0.25 -9.67 4.58
CA ILE A 20 -1.38 -10.59 4.40
C ILE A 20 -2.68 -9.98 4.95
N ARG A 21 -2.63 -9.38 6.15
CA ARG A 21 -3.79 -8.70 6.73
C ARG A 21 -4.24 -7.51 5.89
N LEU A 22 -3.32 -6.75 5.30
CA LEU A 22 -3.67 -5.63 4.42
C LEU A 22 -4.33 -6.14 3.13
N LEU A 23 -3.72 -7.13 2.47
CA LEU A 23 -4.26 -7.72 1.23
C LEU A 23 -5.66 -8.31 1.43
N GLY A 24 -5.96 -8.83 2.63
CA GLY A 24 -7.30 -9.31 2.99
C GLY A 24 -8.33 -8.21 3.29
N LYS A 25 -7.95 -6.93 3.29
CA LYS A 25 -8.91 -5.84 3.46
C LYS A 25 -9.61 -5.51 2.14
N SER A 26 -10.82 -4.97 2.26
CA SER A 26 -11.60 -4.53 1.11
C SER A 26 -10.82 -3.55 0.22
N HIS A 27 -11.01 -3.73 -1.10
CA HIS A 27 -10.48 -2.92 -2.20
C HIS A 27 -8.97 -2.88 -2.38
N VAL A 28 -8.18 -3.50 -1.49
CA VAL A 28 -6.71 -3.51 -1.64
C VAL A 28 -6.28 -4.24 -2.90
N LEU A 29 -6.84 -5.43 -3.15
CA LEU A 29 -6.53 -6.21 -4.34
C LEU A 29 -6.98 -5.52 -5.63
N GLU A 30 -8.10 -4.80 -5.58
CA GLU A 30 -8.62 -4.02 -6.70
C GLU A 30 -7.70 -2.84 -7.01
N ILE A 31 -7.25 -2.10 -5.99
CA ILE A 31 -6.24 -1.03 -6.15
C ILE A 31 -4.95 -1.59 -6.76
N ILE A 32 -4.45 -2.72 -6.25
CA ILE A 32 -3.25 -3.38 -6.80
C ILE A 32 -3.48 -3.73 -8.27
N TRP A 33 -4.62 -4.33 -8.59
CA TRP A 33 -4.94 -4.70 -9.98
C TRP A 33 -4.88 -3.48 -10.90
N HIS A 34 -5.47 -2.35 -10.52
CA HIS A 34 -5.39 -1.12 -11.33
C HIS A 34 -3.97 -0.58 -11.46
N LEU A 35 -3.16 -0.64 -10.40
CA LEU A 35 -1.78 -0.18 -10.45
C LEU A 35 -0.86 -1.09 -11.28
N VAL A 36 -1.10 -2.42 -11.28
CA VAL A 36 -0.37 -3.37 -12.14
C VAL A 36 -0.69 -3.14 -13.62
N ASN A 37 -1.96 -2.87 -13.94
CA ASN A 37 -2.43 -2.74 -15.32
C ASN A 37 -2.33 -1.32 -15.87
N ALA A 38 -1.80 -0.36 -15.11
CA ALA A 38 -1.64 1.01 -15.57
C ALA A 38 -0.31 1.18 -16.31
N ASP A 39 -0.36 1.74 -17.53
CA ASP A 39 0.84 2.10 -18.29
C ASP A 39 1.65 3.25 -17.66
N GLN A 40 1.01 4.03 -16.77
CA GLN A 40 1.61 5.17 -16.07
C GLN A 40 1.09 5.26 -14.63
N PRO A 41 1.81 5.94 -13.71
CA PRO A 41 1.34 6.17 -12.35
C PRO A 41 -0.05 6.80 -12.31
N LEU A 42 -0.93 6.29 -11.45
CA LEU A 42 -2.32 6.73 -11.37
C LEU A 42 -2.48 7.85 -10.34
N ARG A 43 -3.29 8.86 -10.65
CA ARG A 43 -3.70 9.89 -9.68
C ARG A 43 -4.82 9.37 -8.78
N PHE A 44 -5.00 10.02 -7.63
CA PHE A 44 -6.06 9.66 -6.68
C PHE A 44 -7.46 9.61 -7.32
N ASN A 45 -7.80 10.61 -8.13
CA ASN A 45 -9.12 10.69 -8.76
C ASN A 45 -9.31 9.67 -9.89
N GLU A 46 -8.22 9.14 -10.47
CA GLU A 46 -8.31 8.04 -11.43
C GLU A 46 -8.60 6.74 -10.70
N LEU A 47 -7.79 6.40 -9.69
CA LEU A 47 -8.05 5.24 -8.83
C LEU A 47 -9.45 5.24 -8.21
N ARG A 48 -9.92 6.40 -7.72
CA ARG A 48 -11.26 6.52 -7.14
C ARG A 48 -12.38 6.24 -8.14
N ARG A 49 -12.20 6.62 -9.41
CA ARG A 49 -13.17 6.32 -10.47
C ARG A 49 -13.23 4.83 -10.82
N HIS A 50 -12.13 4.11 -10.57
CA HIS A 50 -12.01 2.70 -10.88
C HIS A 50 -12.50 1.77 -9.76
N VAL A 51 -12.21 2.12 -8.49
CA VAL A 51 -12.36 1.21 -7.33
C VAL A 51 -13.73 1.33 -6.61
N ASP A 52 -14.64 2.16 -7.11
CA ASP A 52 -15.98 2.46 -6.52
C ASP A 52 -16.04 2.50 -4.97
N VAL A 53 -15.14 3.30 -4.38
CA VAL A 53 -15.00 3.46 -2.92
C VAL A 53 -15.14 4.92 -2.49
N THR A 54 -15.44 5.09 -1.20
CA THR A 54 -15.34 6.41 -0.57
C THR A 54 -13.90 6.92 -0.63
N ALA A 55 -13.74 8.23 -0.80
CA ALA A 55 -12.42 8.87 -0.82
C ALA A 55 -11.62 8.58 0.47
N THR A 56 -12.29 8.57 1.62
CA THR A 56 -11.69 8.23 2.91
C THR A 56 -11.14 6.81 2.93
N THR A 57 -11.90 5.82 2.43
CA THR A 57 -11.45 4.44 2.37
C THR A 57 -10.26 4.29 1.43
N LEU A 58 -10.34 4.86 0.22
CA LEU A 58 -9.23 4.83 -0.74
C LEU A 58 -7.96 5.46 -0.16
N SER A 59 -8.08 6.66 0.42
CA SER A 59 -6.95 7.35 1.05
C SER A 59 -6.30 6.49 2.13
N ARG A 60 -7.11 5.87 3.00
CA ARG A 60 -6.58 4.99 4.05
C ARG A 60 -5.89 3.76 3.47
N ARG A 61 -6.41 3.16 2.40
CA ARG A 61 -5.76 1.99 1.75
C ARG A 61 -4.43 2.38 1.13
N LEU A 62 -4.38 3.48 0.39
CA LEU A 62 -3.14 3.97 -0.23
C LEU A 62 -2.09 4.32 0.82
N GLU A 63 -2.49 4.94 1.94
CA GLU A 63 -1.60 5.20 3.07
C GLU A 63 -1.07 3.90 3.69
N GLU A 64 -1.93 2.93 4.00
CA GLU A 64 -1.54 1.63 4.54
C GLU A 64 -0.57 0.88 3.60
N MET A 65 -0.83 0.91 2.29
CA MET A 65 0.01 0.32 1.26
C MET A 65 1.36 1.04 1.14
N SER A 66 1.39 2.37 1.23
CA SER A 66 2.61 3.18 1.17
C SER A 66 3.49 2.97 2.40
N VAL A 67 2.89 2.95 3.61
CA VAL A 67 3.60 2.63 4.87
C VAL A 67 4.20 1.24 4.85
N LEU A 68 3.52 0.27 4.25
CA LEU A 68 4.08 -1.07 4.06
C LEU A 68 5.08 -1.15 2.91
N GLY A 69 5.30 -0.07 2.15
CA GLY A 69 6.22 -0.03 1.01
C GLY A 69 5.78 -0.94 -0.13
N LEU A 70 4.48 -1.05 -0.37
CA LEU A 70 3.92 -1.72 -1.54
C LEU A 70 3.77 -0.74 -2.70
N ILE A 71 3.42 0.52 -2.40
CA ILE A 71 3.25 1.59 -3.40
C ILE A 71 4.13 2.80 -3.07
N SER A 72 4.56 3.49 -4.11
CA SER A 72 5.17 4.82 -4.00
C SER A 72 4.07 5.89 -4.09
N ARG A 73 4.30 7.03 -3.45
CA ARG A 73 3.41 8.20 -3.49
C ARG A 73 4.24 9.42 -3.83
N THR A 74 4.11 9.91 -5.06
CA THR A 74 4.92 11.02 -5.57
C THR A 74 4.06 12.28 -5.65
N VAL A 75 4.50 13.35 -5.00
CA VAL A 75 3.83 14.66 -5.04
C VAL A 75 4.53 15.53 -6.07
N PHE A 76 3.76 16.05 -7.02
CA PHE A 76 4.25 16.99 -8.02
C PHE A 76 3.76 18.39 -7.68
N PRO A 77 4.66 19.33 -7.31
CA PRO A 77 4.32 20.70 -6.96
C PRO A 77 4.10 21.56 -8.23
N GLU A 78 3.18 21.11 -9.09
CA GLU A 78 2.69 21.89 -10.23
C GLU A 78 1.37 22.60 -9.86
N VAL A 79 0.83 23.42 -10.77
CA VAL A 79 -0.48 24.05 -10.57
C VAL A 79 -1.47 23.46 -11.59
N PRO A 80 -2.52 22.73 -11.15
CA PRO A 80 -2.82 22.31 -9.78
C PRO A 80 -1.91 21.18 -9.29
N ALA A 81 -1.59 21.17 -8.00
CA ALA A 81 -0.74 20.12 -7.42
C ALA A 81 -1.38 18.75 -7.60
N ARG A 82 -0.59 17.76 -8.00
CA ARG A 82 -1.06 16.37 -8.20
C ARG A 82 -0.24 15.38 -7.39
N VAL A 83 -0.86 14.24 -7.13
CA VAL A 83 -0.25 13.13 -6.43
C VAL A 83 -0.47 11.88 -7.26
N GLU A 84 0.59 11.11 -7.45
CA GLU A 84 0.58 9.87 -8.21
C GLU A 84 0.98 8.69 -7.34
N TYR A 85 0.46 7.54 -7.73
CA TYR A 85 0.66 6.26 -7.05
C TYR A 85 1.07 5.21 -8.09
N GLU A 86 2.06 4.42 -7.73
CA GLU A 86 2.60 3.33 -8.54
C GLU A 86 3.04 2.20 -7.61
N LEU A 87 3.12 0.97 -8.11
CA LEU A 87 3.71 -0.13 -7.35
C LEU A 87 5.22 0.07 -7.23
N THR A 88 5.74 -0.16 -6.04
CA THR A 88 7.18 -0.32 -5.83
C THR A 88 7.65 -1.68 -6.32
N GLU A 89 8.96 -1.89 -6.45
CA GLU A 89 9.56 -3.20 -6.73
C GLU A 89 9.09 -4.29 -5.74
N ARG A 90 8.86 -3.93 -4.48
CA ARG A 90 8.35 -4.87 -3.47
C ARG A 90 6.84 -5.16 -3.60
N GLY A 91 6.11 -4.28 -4.27
CA GLY A 91 4.67 -4.43 -4.52
C GLY A 91 4.35 -5.25 -5.76
N GLN A 92 5.30 -5.36 -6.71
CA GLN A 92 5.25 -6.25 -7.87
C GLN A 92 5.55 -7.70 -7.45
#